data_AF-A0AAD9E0H1-F1
#
_entry.id   AF-A0AAD9E0H1-F1
#
_cell.length_a   1.000
_cell.length_b   1.000
_cell.length_c   1.000
_cell.angle_alpha   90.00
_cell.angle_beta   90.00
_cell.angle_gamma   90.00
#
_symmetry.space_group_name_H-M   'P 1'
#
loop_
_entity.id
_entity.type
_entity.pdbx_description
1 polymer ?
#
loop_
_entity_poly.entity_id
_entity_poly.type
_entity_poly.pdbx_seq_one_letter_code
_entity_poly.pdbx_strand_id
1 'polypeptide(L)'
;MDECRPHLLINKVKAARVLERGNECSFSDAVPAAERCLTQIQCLRLGMREALLQQMEVCYQQHKAKKRQQAVKSEAAHERNAKILEDFQKVETRLQTRPVLHPDILTLQTCYWGSVEQKLPEWERHLLGKGKASVRDTAASQGLHSQKATWLGSSSAQNRRKPPRPKP
;
A
#
# COMPACT_ATOMS: atom_id res chain seq x y z
N MET A 1 -10.33 7.14 4.54
CA MET A 1 -11.48 8.03 4.74
C MET A 1 -10.93 9.27 5.38
N ASP A 2 -10.61 10.31 4.60
CA ASP A 2 -10.03 11.53 5.15
C ASP A 2 -11.13 12.56 5.34
N GLU A 3 -11.43 12.81 6.61
CA GLU A 3 -12.37 13.79 7.10
C GLU A 3 -11.98 15.19 6.61
N CYS A 4 -12.92 15.86 5.95
CA CYS A 4 -12.88 17.29 5.73
C CYS A 4 -13.14 17.99 7.09
N ARG A 5 -12.12 18.12 7.94
CA ARG A 5 -12.24 18.73 9.29
C ARG A 5 -12.46 20.25 9.20
N PRO A 6 -13.60 20.80 9.67
CA PRO A 6 -13.93 22.21 9.56
C PRO A 6 -13.55 23.00 10.83
N HIS A 7 -12.32 22.88 11.34
CA HIS A 7 -11.94 23.52 12.61
C HIS A 7 -11.42 24.96 12.52
N LEU A 8 -11.36 25.58 11.32
CA LEU A 8 -10.73 26.90 11.18
C LEU A 8 -11.66 28.12 11.29
N LEU A 9 -12.97 27.95 11.45
CA LEU A 9 -13.92 29.08 11.45
C LEU A 9 -14.47 29.47 12.83
N ILE A 10 -14.38 28.61 13.85
CA ILE A 10 -14.93 28.89 15.19
C ILE A 10 -14.12 29.99 15.92
N ASN A 11 -12.83 30.14 15.62
CA ASN A 11 -11.97 31.11 16.30
C ASN A 11 -12.18 32.57 15.85
N LYS A 12 -12.77 32.81 14.67
CA LYS A 12 -13.01 34.19 14.17
C LYS A 12 -14.30 34.81 14.72
N VAL A 13 -15.32 34.00 15.03
CA VAL A 13 -16.61 34.49 15.55
C VAL A 13 -16.50 34.92 17.03
N LYS A 14 -15.58 34.34 17.80
CA LYS A 14 -15.41 34.67 19.23
C LYS A 14 -14.70 36.01 19.46
N ALA A 15 -13.91 36.49 18.49
CA ALA A 15 -13.22 37.78 18.55
C ALA A 15 -14.14 38.98 18.31
N ALA A 16 -15.29 38.78 17.64
CA ALA A 16 -16.21 39.87 17.28
C ALA A 16 -17.25 40.23 18.36
N ARG A 17 -17.33 39.49 19.48
CA ARG A 17 -18.35 39.73 20.55
C ARG A 17 -17.91 40.66 21.68
N VAL A 18 -16.71 41.23 21.65
CA VAL A 18 -16.17 42.00 22.79
C VAL A 18 -16.38 43.52 22.66
N LEU A 19 -16.98 44.02 21.57
CA LEU A 19 -17.00 45.47 21.30
C LEU A 19 -18.38 46.13 21.10
N GLU A 20 -19.42 45.68 21.79
CA GLU A 20 -20.73 46.37 21.81
C GLU A 20 -21.14 46.61 23.26
N ARG A 21 -20.71 47.74 23.82
CA ARG A 21 -21.20 48.27 25.11
C ARG A 21 -21.47 49.77 24.96
N GLY A 22 -22.75 50.14 25.02
CA GLY A 22 -23.23 51.47 25.39
C GLY A 22 -23.59 52.41 24.22
N ASN A 23 -24.89 52.57 23.95
CA ASN A 23 -25.52 53.89 23.82
C ASN A 23 -27.06 53.77 23.71
N GLU A 24 -27.77 54.47 24.59
CA GLU A 24 -29.21 54.65 24.55
C GLU A 24 -29.57 55.61 23.39
N CYS A 25 -30.45 55.18 22.47
CA CYS A 25 -30.88 55.99 21.32
C CYS A 25 -32.35 56.41 21.48
N SER A 26 -32.65 57.68 21.20
CA SER A 26 -34.00 58.25 21.22
C SER A 26 -34.89 57.73 20.07
N PHE A 27 -36.21 57.75 20.26
CA PHE A 27 -37.20 57.11 19.37
C PHE A 27 -37.19 57.58 17.90
N SER A 28 -36.74 58.81 17.61
CA SER A 28 -36.62 59.32 16.22
C SER A 28 -35.36 58.83 15.48
N ASP A 29 -34.31 58.41 16.19
CA ASP A 29 -33.08 57.85 15.61
C ASP A 29 -33.13 56.32 15.48
N ALA A 30 -34.15 55.69 16.07
CA ALA A 30 -34.29 54.24 16.17
C ALA A 30 -34.65 53.56 14.84
N VAL A 31 -35.39 54.24 13.95
CA VAL A 31 -35.80 53.68 12.64
C VAL A 31 -34.61 53.49 11.69
N PRO A 32 -33.77 54.49 11.41
CA PRO A 32 -32.57 54.30 10.59
C PRO A 32 -31.49 53.45 11.28
N ALA A 33 -31.50 53.32 12.60
CA ALA A 33 -30.65 52.36 13.31
C ALA A 33 -31.12 50.91 13.11
N ALA A 34 -32.42 50.64 13.15
CA ALA A 34 -32.99 49.32 12.92
C ALA A 34 -32.77 48.84 11.47
N GLU A 35 -32.94 49.71 10.47
CA GLU A 35 -32.69 49.38 9.06
C GLU A 35 -31.22 49.03 8.78
N ARG A 36 -30.28 49.77 9.41
CA ARG A 36 -28.84 49.45 9.38
C ARG A 36 -28.54 48.10 10.02
N CYS A 37 -29.21 47.76 11.12
CA CYS A 37 -29.05 46.46 11.76
C CYS A 37 -29.58 45.31 10.88
N LEU A 38 -30.75 45.50 10.25
CA LEU A 38 -31.33 44.49 9.35
C LEU A 38 -30.46 44.22 8.12
N THR A 39 -29.93 45.27 7.49
CA THR A 39 -29.00 45.15 6.36
C THR A 39 -27.70 44.46 6.77
N GLN A 40 -27.15 44.78 7.94
CA GLN A 40 -25.98 44.09 8.51
C GLN A 40 -26.24 42.59 8.73
N ILE A 41 -27.39 42.23 9.30
CA ILE A 41 -27.79 40.83 9.51
C ILE A 41 -27.97 40.10 8.18
N GLN A 42 -28.51 40.77 7.17
CA GLN A 42 -28.68 40.21 5.83
C GLN A 42 -27.32 39.95 5.16
N CYS A 43 -26.39 40.89 5.24
CA CYS A 43 -25.02 40.72 4.75
C CYS A 43 -24.30 39.55 5.45
N LEU A 44 -24.43 39.43 6.77
CA LEU A 44 -23.87 38.31 7.53
C LEU A 44 -24.45 36.95 7.08
N ARG A 45 -25.77 36.86 6.90
CA ARG A 45 -26.42 35.64 6.38
C ARG A 45 -25.93 35.28 4.98
N LEU A 46 -25.83 36.26 4.08
CA LEU A 46 -25.34 36.03 2.73
C LEU A 46 -23.86 35.60 2.74
N GLY A 47 -23.01 36.24 3.56
CA GLY A 47 -21.60 35.86 3.71
C GLY A 47 -21.41 34.44 4.26
N MET A 48 -22.21 34.01 5.23
CA MET A 48 -22.18 32.63 5.73
C MET A 48 -22.58 31.61 4.65
N ARG A 49 -23.60 31.91 3.86
CA ARG A 49 -24.06 31.04 2.77
C ARG A 49 -22.99 30.91 1.68
N GLU A 50 -22.38 32.02 1.29
CA GLU A 50 -21.30 32.04 0.29
C GLU A 50 -20.12 31.18 0.76
N ALA A 51 -19.68 31.35 2.01
CA ALA A 51 -18.58 30.55 2.56
C ALA A 51 -18.89 29.05 2.56
N LEU A 52 -20.12 28.65 2.90
CA LEU A 52 -20.54 27.25 2.85
C LEU A 52 -20.53 26.69 1.42
N LEU A 53 -21.06 27.45 0.46
CA LEU A 53 -21.10 27.05 -0.95
C LEU A 53 -19.67 26.87 -1.52
N GLN A 54 -18.78 27.82 -1.22
CA GLN A 54 -17.37 27.72 -1.61
C GLN A 54 -16.70 26.47 -1.00
N GLN A 55 -16.97 26.18 0.27
CA GLN A 55 -16.45 24.97 0.92
C GLN A 55 -16.97 23.69 0.25
N MET A 56 -18.26 23.64 -0.05
CA MET A 56 -18.87 22.49 -0.73
C MET A 56 -18.29 22.27 -2.12
N GLU A 57 -18.08 23.34 -2.88
CA GLU A 57 -17.48 23.28 -4.22
C GLU A 57 -16.06 22.71 -4.17
N VAL A 58 -15.22 23.21 -3.24
CA VAL A 58 -13.86 22.69 -3.06
C VAL A 58 -13.86 21.20 -2.71
N CYS A 59 -14.72 20.78 -1.77
CA CYS A 59 -14.83 19.38 -1.38
C CYS A 59 -15.29 18.49 -2.55
N TYR A 60 -16.27 18.97 -3.32
CA TYR A 60 -16.76 18.27 -4.51
C TYR A 60 -15.64 18.07 -5.54
N GLN A 61 -14.88 19.12 -5.85
CA GLN A 61 -13.79 19.03 -6.83
C GLN A 61 -12.66 18.10 -6.36
N GLN A 62 -12.30 18.14 -5.08
CA GLN A 62 -11.32 17.21 -4.50
C GLN A 62 -11.79 15.76 -4.63
N HIS A 63 -13.04 15.49 -4.28
CA HIS A 63 -13.59 14.14 -4.38
C HIS A 63 -13.67 13.67 -5.84
N LYS A 64 -14.06 14.55 -6.75
CA LYS A 64 -14.08 14.27 -8.20
C LYS A 64 -12.68 13.95 -8.73
N ALA A 65 -11.65 14.70 -8.31
CA ALA A 65 -10.27 14.44 -8.67
C ALA A 65 -9.76 13.10 -8.12
N LYS A 66 -10.05 12.79 -6.84
CA LYS A 66 -9.71 11.49 -6.24
C LYS A 66 -10.35 10.32 -6.99
N LYS A 67 -11.64 10.43 -7.34
CA LYS A 67 -12.34 9.40 -8.14
C LYS A 67 -11.70 9.19 -9.51
N ARG A 68 -11.34 10.28 -10.21
CA ARG A 68 -10.63 10.20 -11.50
C ARG A 68 -9.27 9.51 -11.34
N GLN A 69 -8.49 9.90 -10.33
CA GLN A 69 -7.20 9.26 -10.07
C GLN A 69 -7.35 7.77 -9.76
N GLN A 70 -8.37 7.38 -8.98
CA GLN A 70 -8.65 5.99 -8.67
C GLN A 70 -9.08 5.20 -9.93
N ALA A 71 -9.89 5.80 -10.80
CA ALA A 71 -10.31 5.18 -12.05
C ALA A 71 -9.10 4.87 -12.95
N VAL A 72 -8.20 5.84 -13.15
CA VAL A 72 -6.97 5.65 -13.95
C VAL A 72 -6.09 4.53 -13.36
N LYS A 73 -5.91 4.50 -12.03
CA LYS A 73 -5.14 3.43 -11.37
C LYS A 73 -5.80 2.06 -11.55
N SER A 74 -7.13 2.00 -11.46
CA SER A 74 -7.90 0.78 -11.64
C SER A 74 -7.83 0.27 -13.07
N GLU A 75 -7.95 1.16 -14.05
CA GLU A 75 -7.85 0.85 -15.48
C GLU A 75 -6.45 0.33 -15.83
N ALA A 76 -5.40 1.03 -15.40
CA ALA A 76 -4.02 0.57 -15.60
C ALA A 76 -3.72 -0.75 -14.88
N ALA A 77 -4.40 -1.07 -13.77
CA ALA A 77 -4.30 -2.38 -13.13
C ALA A 77 -5.06 -3.45 -13.92
N HIS A 78 -6.24 -3.11 -14.44
CA HIS A 78 -7.06 -3.99 -15.25
C HIS A 78 -6.33 -4.39 -16.55
N GLU A 79 -5.74 -3.45 -17.27
CA GLU A 79 -4.96 -3.73 -18.49
C GLU A 79 -3.77 -4.67 -18.22
N ARG A 80 -3.02 -4.42 -17.14
CA ARG A 80 -1.90 -5.29 -16.75
C ARG A 80 -2.38 -6.69 -16.39
N ASN A 81 -3.47 -6.79 -15.63
CA ASN A 81 -4.04 -8.09 -15.24
C ASN A 81 -4.57 -8.85 -16.46
N ALA A 82 -5.22 -8.16 -17.41
CA ALA A 82 -5.72 -8.77 -18.65
C ALA A 82 -4.57 -9.39 -19.45
N LYS A 83 -3.44 -8.68 -19.60
CA LYS A 83 -2.25 -9.21 -20.28
C LYS A 83 -1.66 -10.43 -19.57
N ILE A 84 -1.57 -10.39 -18.24
CA ILE A 84 -1.07 -11.53 -17.45
C ILE A 84 -1.97 -12.75 -17.63
N LEU A 85 -3.29 -12.56 -17.64
CA LEU A 85 -4.25 -13.64 -17.86
C LEU A 85 -4.12 -14.23 -19.27
N GLU A 86 -3.93 -13.39 -20.28
CA GLU A 86 -3.66 -13.85 -21.65
C GLU A 86 -2.38 -14.70 -21.71
N ASP A 87 -1.30 -14.25 -21.07
CA ASP A 87 -0.05 -14.99 -21.00
C ASP A 87 -0.21 -16.34 -20.27
N PHE A 88 -0.98 -16.37 -19.17
CA PHE A 88 -1.30 -17.63 -18.50
C PHE A 88 -2.10 -18.57 -19.39
N GLN A 89 -3.10 -18.07 -20.11
CA GLN A 89 -3.89 -18.88 -21.04
C GLN A 89 -3.01 -19.44 -22.17
N LYS A 90 -2.05 -18.66 -22.69
CA LYS A 90 -1.06 -19.14 -23.67
C LYS A 90 -0.18 -20.26 -23.10
N VAL A 91 0.28 -20.12 -21.86
CA VAL A 91 1.07 -21.16 -21.21
C VAL A 91 0.23 -22.41 -20.97
N GLU A 92 -0.99 -22.25 -20.49
CA GLU A 92 -1.92 -23.36 -20.23
C GLU A 92 -2.24 -24.12 -21.52
N THR A 93 -2.62 -23.43 -22.59
CA THR A 93 -2.89 -24.07 -23.89
C THR A 93 -1.67 -24.81 -24.43
N ARG A 94 -0.46 -24.25 -24.28
CA ARG A 94 0.78 -24.95 -24.64
C ARG A 94 1.05 -26.17 -23.77
N LEU A 95 0.69 -26.15 -22.49
CA LEU A 95 0.82 -27.30 -21.60
C LEU A 95 -0.21 -28.39 -21.91
N GLN A 96 -1.46 -28.00 -22.19
CA GLN A 96 -2.54 -28.92 -22.56
C GLN A 96 -2.29 -29.59 -23.92
N THR A 97 -1.75 -28.86 -24.89
CA THR A 97 -1.43 -29.38 -26.23
C THR A 97 -0.14 -30.18 -26.26
N ARG A 98 0.73 -30.04 -25.25
CA ARG A 98 1.96 -30.82 -25.16
C ARG A 98 1.61 -32.28 -24.86
N PRO A 99 2.18 -33.25 -25.59
CA PRO A 99 1.96 -34.65 -25.27
C PRO A 99 2.44 -34.92 -23.84
N VAL A 100 1.51 -35.42 -23.03
CA VAL A 100 1.79 -35.95 -21.69
C VAL A 100 2.83 -37.06 -21.85
N LEU A 101 3.83 -37.09 -20.96
CA LEU A 101 4.88 -38.11 -20.97
C LEU A 101 4.25 -39.51 -21.02
N HIS A 102 4.92 -40.47 -21.67
CA HIS A 102 4.44 -41.86 -21.72
C HIS A 102 4.08 -42.34 -20.29
N PRO A 103 2.96 -43.06 -20.08
CA PRO A 103 2.48 -43.43 -18.75
C PRO A 103 3.53 -44.13 -17.87
N ASP A 104 4.44 -44.90 -18.47
CA ASP A 104 5.56 -45.53 -17.74
C ASP A 104 6.54 -44.50 -17.17
N ILE A 105 6.82 -43.42 -17.90
CA ILE A 105 7.70 -42.33 -17.45
C ILE A 105 7.03 -41.57 -16.30
N LEU A 106 5.71 -41.34 -16.38
CA LEU A 106 4.95 -40.72 -15.29
C LEU A 106 4.93 -41.60 -14.03
N THR A 107 4.70 -42.90 -14.19
CA THR A 107 4.74 -43.86 -13.10
C THR A 107 6.11 -43.86 -12.44
N LEU A 108 7.19 -43.93 -13.24
CA LEU A 108 8.56 -43.88 -12.75
C LEU A 108 8.87 -42.57 -12.01
N GLN A 109 8.50 -41.41 -12.57
CA GLN A 109 8.69 -40.11 -11.91
C GLN A 109 7.94 -40.04 -10.58
N THR A 110 6.71 -40.54 -10.54
CA THR A 110 5.88 -40.53 -9.33
C THR A 110 6.50 -41.41 -8.24
N CYS A 111 6.90 -42.63 -8.58
CA CYS A 111 7.60 -43.53 -7.65
C CYS A 111 8.96 -42.97 -7.21
N TYR A 112 9.69 -42.32 -8.11
CA TYR A 112 10.97 -41.67 -7.80
C TYR A 112 10.79 -40.54 -6.79
N TRP A 113 9.87 -39.60 -7.05
CA TRP A 113 9.62 -38.50 -6.11
C TRP A 113 9.09 -39.01 -4.76
N GLY A 114 8.24 -40.03 -4.75
CA GLY A 114 7.82 -40.68 -3.49
C GLY A 114 8.99 -41.32 -2.72
N SER A 115 9.94 -41.94 -3.43
CA SER A 115 11.16 -42.49 -2.81
C SER A 115 12.08 -41.39 -2.27
N VAL A 116 12.19 -40.26 -2.99
CA VAL A 116 12.93 -39.07 -2.56
C VAL A 116 12.31 -38.48 -1.31
N GLU A 117 10.98 -38.31 -1.27
CA GLU A 117 10.25 -37.81 -0.10
C GLU A 117 10.40 -38.73 1.10
N GLN A 118 10.39 -40.05 0.89
CA GLN A 118 10.63 -41.03 1.95
C GLN A 118 12.04 -40.93 2.55
N LYS A 119 13.05 -40.63 1.71
CA LYS A 119 14.46 -40.50 2.13
C LYS A 119 14.83 -39.08 2.56
N LEU A 120 13.99 -38.10 2.30
CA LEU A 120 14.21 -36.71 2.64
C LEU A 120 14.49 -36.49 4.13
N PRO A 121 13.80 -37.14 5.09
CA PRO A 121 14.10 -36.98 6.53
C PRO A 121 15.47 -37.53 6.93
N GLU A 122 15.92 -38.61 6.27
CA GLU A 122 17.27 -39.16 6.48
C GLU A 122 18.32 -38.20 5.91
N TRP A 123 18.07 -37.63 4.73
CA TRP A 123 18.97 -36.67 4.08
C TRP A 123 18.97 -35.30 4.73
N GLU A 124 17.86 -34.83 5.29
CA GLU A 124 17.74 -33.52 5.92
C GLU A 124 18.81 -33.31 6.99
N ARG A 125 19.06 -34.32 7.82
CA ARG A 125 20.11 -34.26 8.85
C ARG A 125 21.50 -34.08 8.24
N HIS A 126 21.80 -34.80 7.16
CA HIS A 126 23.08 -34.73 6.47
C HIS A 126 23.25 -33.42 5.68
N LEU A 127 22.20 -32.98 4.97
CA LEU A 127 22.15 -31.74 4.21
C LEU A 127 22.26 -30.50 5.10
N LEU A 128 21.76 -30.58 6.34
CA LEU A 128 21.89 -29.52 7.35
C LEU A 128 23.21 -29.58 8.13
N GLY A 129 24.13 -30.49 7.80
CA GLY A 129 25.41 -30.65 8.49
C GLY A 129 25.30 -31.21 9.91
N LYS A 130 24.16 -31.80 10.27
CA LYS A 130 23.86 -32.40 11.59
C LYS A 130 23.94 -33.93 11.58
N GLY A 131 24.19 -34.54 10.42
CA GLY A 131 24.36 -35.97 10.25
C GLY A 131 25.77 -36.42 10.65
N LYS A 132 25.92 -37.68 11.06
CA LYS A 132 27.25 -38.28 11.21
C LYS A 132 27.91 -38.30 9.84
N ALA A 133 29.15 -37.80 9.74
CA ALA A 133 29.94 -37.95 8.52
C ALA A 133 29.97 -39.44 8.16
N SER A 134 29.61 -39.76 6.92
CA SER A 134 29.75 -41.14 6.47
C SER A 134 31.23 -41.52 6.58
N VAL A 135 31.52 -42.74 7.01
CA VAL A 135 32.90 -43.23 7.21
C VAL A 135 33.77 -43.08 5.94
N ARG A 136 33.14 -42.89 4.78
CA ARG A 136 33.81 -42.62 3.50
C ARG A 136 34.40 -41.21 3.39
N ASP A 137 33.82 -40.22 4.08
CA ASP A 137 34.23 -38.82 4.01
C ASP A 137 35.30 -38.45 5.05
N THR A 138 35.42 -39.25 6.11
CA THR A 138 36.45 -39.07 7.14
C THR A 138 37.87 -39.36 6.66
N ALA A 139 38.04 -40.21 5.64
CA ALA A 139 39.36 -40.48 5.06
C ALA A 139 39.89 -39.34 4.18
N ALA A 140 39.00 -38.54 3.58
CA ALA A 140 39.40 -37.44 2.70
C ALA A 140 39.59 -36.09 3.44
N SER A 141 38.97 -35.92 4.62
CA SER A 141 38.94 -34.63 5.31
C SER A 141 40.06 -34.41 6.35
N GLN A 142 40.82 -35.44 6.72
CA GLN A 142 41.92 -35.30 7.69
C GLN A 142 43.22 -34.72 7.09
N GLY A 143 43.30 -34.53 5.77
CA GLY A 143 44.49 -34.02 5.08
C GLY A 143 44.54 -32.51 4.81
N LEU A 144 43.49 -31.75 5.12
CA LEU A 144 43.38 -30.34 4.69
C LEU A 144 42.91 -29.40 5.81
N HIS A 145 43.44 -29.57 7.01
CA HIS A 145 43.18 -28.64 8.12
C HIS A 145 44.47 -28.23 8.81
N SER A 146 45.37 -27.64 8.02
CA SER A 146 46.36 -26.70 8.54
C SER A 146 46.60 -25.65 7.46
N GLN A 147 46.58 -24.39 7.86
CA GLN A 147 46.63 -23.18 7.03
C GLN A 147 45.27 -22.74 6.45
N LYS A 148 44.59 -21.83 7.16
CA LYS A 148 44.54 -20.39 6.78
C LYS A 148 43.53 -19.64 7.66
N ALA A 149 43.94 -19.36 8.89
CA ALA A 149 43.32 -18.32 9.70
C ALA A 149 44.03 -17.00 9.38
N THR A 150 43.59 -16.27 8.35
CA THR A 150 43.80 -14.81 8.24
C THR A 150 42.81 -14.29 7.19
N TRP A 151 42.18 -13.15 7.49
CA TRP A 151 41.19 -12.39 6.71
C TRP A 151 39.71 -12.65 7.06
N LEU A 152 39.33 -12.25 8.28
CA LEU A 152 38.03 -11.60 8.47
C LEU A 152 38.06 -10.25 7.73
N GLY A 153 37.33 -10.18 6.62
CA GLY A 153 36.91 -8.95 5.97
C GLY A 153 35.40 -8.99 5.79
N SER A 154 34.69 -8.15 6.54
CA SER A 154 33.24 -7.96 6.55
C SER A 154 32.56 -8.06 5.18
N SER A 155 31.57 -8.94 5.04
CA SER A 155 30.48 -8.72 4.09
C SER A 155 29.19 -9.42 4.53
N SER A 156 28.27 -8.64 5.09
CA SER A 156 26.92 -9.06 5.41
C SER A 156 26.14 -9.29 4.11
N ALA A 157 25.99 -10.54 3.72
CA ALA A 157 25.13 -10.95 2.59
C ALA A 157 23.71 -11.26 3.09
N GLN A 158 23.01 -10.24 3.60
CA GLN A 158 21.56 -10.30 3.81
C GLN A 158 20.83 -9.50 2.72
N ASN A 159 19.76 -10.10 2.17
CA ASN A 159 18.80 -9.54 1.21
C ASN A 159 19.22 -9.42 -0.27
N ARG A 160 19.14 -10.52 -1.02
CA ARG A 160 19.03 -10.51 -2.50
C ARG A 160 17.80 -11.31 -2.99
N ARG A 161 16.64 -11.18 -2.32
CA ARG A 161 15.38 -11.80 -2.77
C ARG A 161 14.15 -10.88 -2.63
N LYS A 162 14.29 -9.60 -2.97
CA LYS A 162 13.12 -8.71 -3.10
C LYS A 162 13.14 -8.08 -4.50
N PRO A 163 12.05 -8.18 -5.27
CA PRO A 163 11.95 -7.48 -6.55
C PRO A 163 12.13 -5.97 -6.35
N PRO A 164 12.77 -5.26 -7.30
CA PRO A 164 12.96 -3.83 -7.19
C PRO A 164 11.59 -3.11 -7.18
N ARG A 165 11.38 -2.23 -6.20
CA ARG A 165 10.19 -1.37 -6.16
C ARG A 165 10.33 -0.24 -7.20
N PRO A 166 9.24 0.18 -7.86
CA PRO A 166 9.25 1.37 -8.71
C PRO A 166 9.52 2.63 -7.86
N LYS A 167 10.29 3.56 -8.42
CA LYS A 167 10.59 4.85 -7.80
C LYS A 167 9.39 5.81 -7.94
N PRO A 168 9.23 6.75 -6.99
CA PRO A 168 8.18 7.77 -7.02
C PRO A 168 8.32 8.75 -8.18
#